data_AF-A0A453QWK8-F1
#
_entry.id   AF-A0A453QWK8-F1
#
_cell.length_a   1.000
_cell.length_b   1.000
_cell.length_c   1.000
_cell.angle_alpha   90.00
_cell.angle_beta   90.00
_cell.angle_gamma   90.00
#
_symmetry.space_group_name_H-M   'P 1'
#
loop_
_entity.id
_entity.type
_entity.pdbx_description
1 polymer ?
#
loop_
_entity_poly.entity_id
_entity_poly.type
_entity_poly.pdbx_seq_one_letter_code
_entity_poly.pdbx_strand_id
1 'polypeptide(L)'
;WYEPEWWKFGDSRTYFRHAAGSLFILSNNLARYININSASLQSYAHDDISVGSWMMGLNATYVDDDRLCCLSAVQEKVCSFG
;
A
#
# COMPACT_ATOMS: atom_id res chain seq x y z
N TRP A 1 -10.80 -5.70 9.05
CA TRP A 1 -9.41 -5.97 8.66
C TRP A 1 -8.57 -6.05 9.93
N TYR A 2 -7.78 -7.10 10.10
CA TYR A 2 -6.93 -7.30 11.29
C TYR A 2 -5.67 -8.06 10.86
N GLU A 3 -4.50 -7.52 11.22
CA GLU A 3 -3.20 -8.16 11.07
C GLU A 3 -2.71 -8.59 12.45
N PRO A 4 -2.50 -9.88 12.73
CA PRO A 4 -2.08 -10.36 14.05
C PRO A 4 -0.77 -9.73 14.56
N GLU A 5 0.14 -9.38 13.64
CA GLU A 5 1.45 -8.81 13.97
C GLU A 5 1.49 -7.28 13.90
N TRP A 6 0.33 -6.61 13.92
CA TRP A 6 0.21 -5.15 13.79
C TRP A 6 1.08 -4.37 14.77
N TRP A 7 1.32 -4.91 15.96
CA TRP A 7 2.11 -4.29 17.03
C TRP A 7 3.61 -4.18 16.72
N LYS A 8 4.12 -4.92 15.72
CA LYS A 8 5.54 -4.89 15.33
C LYS A 8 5.95 -3.62 14.59
N PHE A 9 4.97 -2.86 14.11
CA PHE A 9 5.20 -1.70 13.27
C PHE A 9 4.46 -0.48 13.81
N GLY A 10 5.15 0.64 13.94
CA GLY A 10 4.58 1.89 14.47
C GLY A 10 4.87 2.07 15.96
N ASP A 11 3.97 2.75 16.67
CA ASP A 11 4.15 3.16 18.06
C ASP A 11 3.53 2.18 19.07
N SER A 12 3.20 0.95 18.64
CA SER A 12 2.45 -0.08 19.38
C SER A 12 1.03 0.31 19.80
N ARG A 13 0.54 1.49 19.37
CA ARG A 13 -0.83 1.98 19.63
C ARG A 13 -1.63 2.13 18.34
N THR A 14 -0.96 2.34 17.23
CA THR A 14 -1.55 2.56 15.91
C THR A 14 -0.85 1.70 14.87
N TYR A 15 -1.56 1.38 13.78
CA TYR A 15 -0.94 0.77 12.62
C TYR A 15 0.10 1.73 12.04
N PHE A 16 1.25 1.21 11.67
CA PHE A 16 2.20 1.93 10.84
C PHE A 16 1.59 2.37 9.51
N ARG A 17 2.23 3.36 8.88
CA ARG A 17 1.91 3.75 7.51
C ARG A 17 2.23 2.58 6.57
N HIS A 18 1.20 2.02 5.95
CA HIS A 18 1.28 0.96 4.94
C HIS A 18 0.63 1.42 3.63
N ALA A 19 0.72 0.61 2.58
CA ALA A 19 0.19 0.93 1.25
C ALA A 19 -1.34 0.77 1.19
N ALA A 20 -2.05 1.41 2.13
CA ALA A 20 -3.49 1.32 2.28
C ALA A 20 -4.20 1.90 1.04
N GLY A 21 -5.02 1.09 0.38
CA GLY A 21 -5.76 1.49 -0.82
C GLY A 21 -5.99 0.33 -1.77
N SER A 22 -6.77 0.55 -2.83
CA SER A 22 -7.04 -0.46 -3.85
C SER A 22 -5.93 -0.61 -4.89
N LEU A 23 -4.93 0.29 -4.87
CA LEU A 23 -3.86 0.35 -5.87
C LEU A 23 -2.59 0.92 -5.26
N PHE A 24 -1.46 0.27 -5.53
CA PHE A 24 -0.13 0.82 -5.32
C PHE A 24 0.70 0.62 -6.59
N ILE A 25 1.58 1.57 -6.89
CA ILE A 25 2.48 1.52 -8.05
C ILE A 25 3.92 1.44 -7.55
N LEU A 26 4.67 0.46 -8.05
CA LEU A 26 6.08 0.27 -7.72
C LEU A 26 6.94 0.65 -8.94
N SER A 27 8.10 1.26 -8.69
CA SER A 27 9.10 1.41 -9.73
C SER A 27 9.62 0.05 -10.19
N ASN A 28 10.05 -0.06 -11.45
CA ASN A 28 10.55 -1.33 -11.99
C ASN A 28 11.71 -1.90 -11.15
N ASN A 29 12.62 -1.03 -10.71
CA ASN A 29 13.76 -1.42 -9.87
C ASN A 29 13.31 -1.98 -8.52
N LEU A 30 12.33 -1.35 -7.86
CA LEU A 30 11.81 -1.81 -6.58
C LEU A 30 11.06 -3.14 -6.73
N ALA A 31 10.20 -3.26 -7.75
CA ALA A 31 9.49 -4.50 -8.04
C ALA A 31 10.46 -5.67 -8.33
N ARG A 32 11.50 -5.42 -9.11
CA ARG A 32 12.54 -6.41 -9.41
C ARG A 32 13.33 -6.80 -8.16
N TYR A 33 13.68 -5.85 -7.32
CA TYR A 33 14.36 -6.12 -6.05
C TYR A 33 13.50 -7.01 -5.14
N ILE A 34 12.22 -6.68 -4.97
CA ILE A 34 11.28 -7.47 -4.16
C ILE A 34 11.17 -8.89 -4.71
N ASN A 35 11.05 -9.05 -6.02
CA ASN A 35 10.94 -10.36 -6.65
C ASN A 35 12.20 -11.23 -6.43
N ILE A 36 13.39 -10.64 -6.58
CA ILE A 36 14.67 -11.36 -6.40
C ILE A 36 14.88 -11.75 -4.94
N ASN A 37 14.51 -10.89 -4.00
CA ASN A 37 14.80 -11.05 -2.57
C ASN A 37 13.57 -11.50 -1.76
N SER A 38 12.55 -12.04 -2.40
CA SER A 38 11.25 -12.36 -1.78
C SER A 38 11.39 -13.28 -0.56
N ALA A 39 12.34 -14.21 -0.58
CA ALA A 39 12.63 -15.10 0.56
C ALA A 39 13.15 -14.38 1.81
N SER A 40 13.71 -13.17 1.67
CA SER A 40 14.21 -12.34 2.77
C SER A 40 13.21 -11.26 3.22
N LEU A 41 12.08 -11.15 2.53
CA LEU A 41 11.04 -10.16 2.80
C LEU A 41 9.87 -10.85 3.50
N GLN A 42 9.53 -10.38 4.71
CA GLN A 42 8.43 -10.93 5.48
C GLN A 42 7.09 -10.54 4.85
N SER A 43 6.30 -11.53 4.43
CA SER A 43 4.90 -11.32 4.05
C SER A 43 4.00 -11.35 5.29
N TYR A 44 2.96 -10.53 5.27
CA TYR A 44 1.92 -10.43 6.29
C TYR A 44 0.61 -11.03 5.78
N ALA A 45 -0.44 -11.07 6.62
CA ALA A 45 -1.73 -11.62 6.21
C ALA A 45 -2.35 -10.82 5.06
N HIS A 46 -1.91 -9.57 4.90
CA HIS A 46 -2.43 -8.59 3.97
C HIS A 46 -1.33 -8.02 3.07
N ASP A 47 -1.65 -7.80 1.80
CA ASP A 47 -0.69 -7.39 0.76
C ASP A 47 -0.24 -5.94 0.92
N ASP A 48 -1.16 -5.02 1.22
CA ASP A 48 -0.89 -3.62 1.54
C ASP A 48 0.06 -3.45 2.74
N ILE A 49 -0.09 -4.28 3.77
CA ILE A 49 0.79 -4.37 4.93
C ILE A 49 2.15 -4.91 4.53
N SER A 50 2.17 -5.99 3.74
CA SER A 50 3.41 -6.59 3.22
C SER A 50 4.22 -5.57 2.41
N VAL A 51 3.61 -4.98 1.39
CA VAL A 51 4.23 -3.99 0.51
C VAL A 51 4.66 -2.75 1.30
N GLY A 52 3.80 -2.24 2.20
CA GLY A 52 4.14 -1.11 3.06
C GLY A 52 5.35 -1.39 3.96
N SER A 53 5.43 -2.59 4.55
CA SER A 53 6.55 -2.99 5.40
C SER A 53 7.87 -3.12 4.61
N TRP A 54 7.81 -3.67 3.40
CA TRP A 54 8.97 -3.78 2.52
C TRP A 54 9.46 -2.41 2.08
N MET A 55 8.56 -1.52 1.66
CA MET A 55 8.90 -0.15 1.27
C MET A 55 9.57 0.60 2.42
N MET A 56 9.07 0.44 3.65
CA MET A 56 9.67 1.03 4.84
C MET A 56 11.06 0.46 5.14
N GLY A 57 11.20 -0.87 5.18
CA GLY A 57 12.48 -1.53 5.48
C GLY A 57 13.55 -1.31 4.41
N LEU A 58 13.15 -1.16 3.14
CA LEU A 58 14.04 -0.84 2.02
C LEU A 58 14.29 0.67 1.86
N ASN A 59 13.74 1.50 2.75
CA ASN A 59 13.81 2.96 2.67
C ASN A 59 13.43 3.51 1.29
N ALA A 60 12.36 2.97 0.71
CA ALA A 60 11.86 3.38 -0.59
C ALA A 60 11.22 4.78 -0.51
N THR A 61 11.35 5.56 -1.57
CA THR A 61 10.60 6.82 -1.70
C THR A 61 9.12 6.51 -1.86
N TYR A 62 8.30 7.16 -1.04
CA TYR A 62 6.85 7.03 -1.06
C TYR A 62 6.21 8.31 -1.60
N VAL A 63 5.23 8.14 -2.49
CA VAL A 63 4.41 9.21 -3.04
C VAL A 63 2.96 8.78 -2.86
N ASP A 64 2.18 9.62 -2.17
CA ASP A 64 0.73 9.49 -2.07
C ASP A 64 0.10 10.37 -3.14
N ASP A 65 -0.64 9.77 -4.08
CA ASP A 65 -1.24 10.46 -5.22
C ASP A 65 -2.74 10.09 -5.31
N ASP A 66 -3.56 10.97 -4.77
CA ASP A 66 -5.01 10.82 -4.66
C ASP A 66 -5.74 10.83 -6.02
N ARG A 67 -5.05 11.22 -7.10
CA ARG A 67 -5.58 11.15 -8.47
C ARG A 67 -5.74 9.71 -8.96
N LEU A 68 -5.05 8.76 -8.34
CA LEU A 68 -5.18 7.33 -8.63
C LEU A 68 -6.32 6.69 -7.85
N CYS A 69 -6.83 7.36 -6.82
CA CYS A 69 -8.02 6.92 -6.11
C CYS A 69 -9.25 7.19 -6.98
N CYS A 70 -10.23 6.29 -6.97
CA CYS A 70 -11.58 6.68 -7.39
C CYS A 70 -12.00 7.82 -6.47
N LEU A 71 -12.12 9.04 -7.01
CA LEU A 71 -12.86 10.10 -6.34
C LEU A 71 -14.19 9.48 -5.97
N SER A 72 -14.46 9.29 -4.67
CA SER A 72 -15.83 8.99 -4.24
C SER A 72 -16.66 10.05 -4.90
N ALA A 73 -17.55 9.66 -5.80
CA ALA A 73 -18.31 10.61 -6.59
C ALA A 73 -18.78 11.74 -5.67
N VAL A 74 -18.22 12.95 -5.82
CA VAL A 74 -19.14 14.08 -5.88
C VAL A 74 -20.08 13.63 -6.96
N GLN A 75 -21.32 13.32 -6.56
CA GLN A 75 -22.37 12.80 -7.41
C GLN A 75 -22.43 13.64 -8.69
N GLU A 76 -21.62 13.32 -9.69
CA GLU A 76 -21.78 13.83 -11.03
C GLU A 76 -23.00 13.10 -11.54
N LYS A 77 -24.16 13.69 -11.26
CA LYS A 77 -25.35 13.50 -12.06
C LYS A 77 -25.05 14.00 -13.48
N VAL A 78 -24.22 13.28 -14.24
CA VAL A 78 -24.17 13.40 -15.69
C VAL A 78 -23.83 12.03 -16.29
N CYS A 79 -24.66 11.04 -15.97
CA CYS A 79 -24.96 9.96 -16.91
C CYS A 79 -26.44 10.09 -17.27
N SER A 80 -26.72 10.88 -18.30
CA SER A 80 -27.97 10.79 -19.06
C SER A 80 -27.64 11.16 -20.50
N PHE A 81 -27.44 10.12 -21.32
CA PHE A 81 -27.62 10.20 -22.75
C PHE A 81 -29.13 10.24 -23.00
N GLY A 82 -29.62 11.31 -23.62
CA GLY A 82 -31.02 11.56 -23.96
C GLY A 82 -31.21 12.99 -24.44
#